data_AF-A0A2I1FLM8-F1
#
_entry.id   AF-A0A2I1FLM8-F1
#
_cell.length_a   1.000
_cell.length_b   1.000
_cell.length_c   1.000
_cell.angle_alpha   90.00
_cell.angle_beta   90.00
_cell.angle_gamma   90.00
#
_symmetry.space_group_name_H-M   'P 1'
#
loop_
_entity.id
_entity.type
_entity.pdbx_description
1 polymer ?
#
loop_
_entity_poly.entity_id
_entity_poly.type
_entity_poly.pdbx_seq_one_letter_code
_entity_poly.pdbx_strand_id
1 'polypeptide(L)'
;IKKCNDTNCAICKPIRLPLHTFENIEFLPDPVPSNSNTDCYKKFETVYRTDTTEQFRSTLMAAMESTERAPAAVLTNTKVRDIIQCFQCGKFQCLYSEKALTVIQKSQFQLVIDE
;
A
#
# COMPACT_ATOMS: atom_id res chain seq x y z
N ILE A 1 -2.77 20.40 -6.34
CA ILE A 1 -1.60 19.74 -5.68
C ILE A 1 -0.38 20.62 -5.92
N LYS A 2 0.22 21.17 -4.85
CA LYS A 2 1.45 21.96 -4.95
C LYS A 2 2.58 21.03 -5.42
N LYS A 3 3.40 21.51 -6.35
CA LYS A 3 4.49 20.73 -6.95
C LYS A 3 5.72 20.74 -6.03
N CYS A 4 6.66 19.83 -6.22
CA CYS A 4 7.86 19.77 -5.37
C CYS A 4 8.91 20.86 -5.66
N ASN A 5 8.73 21.68 -6.71
CA ASN A 5 9.69 22.71 -7.16
C ASN A 5 11.08 22.17 -7.56
N ASP A 6 11.23 20.86 -7.72
CA ASP A 6 12.45 20.24 -8.23
C ASP A 6 12.39 20.13 -9.76
N THR A 7 13.38 20.72 -10.43
CA THR A 7 13.52 20.71 -11.89
C THR A 7 13.82 19.33 -12.47
N ASN A 8 14.37 18.43 -11.65
CA ASN A 8 14.71 17.06 -12.05
C ASN A 8 13.61 16.05 -11.71
N CYS A 9 12.48 16.50 -11.16
CA CYS A 9 11.40 15.60 -10.78
C CYS A 9 10.72 15.01 -12.02
N ALA A 10 10.87 13.71 -12.24
CA ALA A 10 10.23 13.00 -13.35
C ALA A 10 8.69 12.99 -13.28
N ILE A 11 8.12 13.25 -12.10
CA ILE A 11 6.67 13.24 -11.85
C ILE A 11 6.09 14.64 -11.99
N CYS A 12 6.75 15.66 -11.40
CA CYS A 12 6.26 17.02 -11.42
C CYS A 12 6.60 17.70 -12.74
N LYS A 13 5.59 17.98 -13.57
CA LYS A 13 5.75 18.90 -14.72
C LYS A 13 6.20 20.29 -14.24
N PRO A 14 6.84 21.13 -15.08
CA PRO A 14 7.24 22.49 -14.70
C PRO A 14 6.11 23.33 -14.09
N ILE A 15 6.46 24.19 -13.12
CA ILE A 15 5.52 25.13 -12.52
C ILE A 15 5.08 26.15 -13.57
N ARG A 16 3.76 26.37 -13.68
CA ARG A 16 3.17 27.33 -14.64
C ARG A 16 2.81 28.68 -14.01
N LEU A 17 2.85 28.76 -12.68
CA LEU A 17 2.56 29.96 -11.92
C LEU A 17 3.85 30.78 -11.73
N PRO A 18 3.75 32.11 -11.60
CA PRO A 18 4.86 32.92 -11.12
C PRO A 18 5.39 32.39 -9.79
N LEU A 19 6.72 32.35 -9.64
CA LEU A 19 7.37 31.71 -8.49
C LEU A 19 6.88 32.28 -7.15
N HIS A 20 6.78 33.61 -7.03
CA HIS A 20 6.26 34.25 -5.81
C HIS A 20 4.83 33.82 -5.47
N THR A 21 3.97 33.61 -6.46
CA THR A 21 2.59 33.15 -6.22
C THR A 21 2.60 31.69 -5.79
N PHE A 22 3.44 30.87 -6.44
CA PHE A 22 3.57 29.45 -6.13
C PHE A 22 4.11 29.19 -4.72
N GLU A 23 5.11 29.96 -4.30
CA GLU A 23 5.72 29.86 -2.96
C GLU A 23 4.68 30.10 -1.85
N ASN A 24 3.78 31.06 -2.06
CA ASN A 24 2.70 31.42 -1.13
C ASN A 24 1.51 30.44 -1.10
N ILE A 25 1.45 29.45 -1.99
CA ILE A 25 0.40 28.43 -1.95
C ILE A 25 0.77 27.40 -0.88
N GLU A 26 -0.14 27.06 0.01
CA GLU A 26 0.09 25.97 0.98
C GLU A 26 -0.28 24.61 0.38
N PHE A 27 0.30 23.53 0.92
CA PHE A 27 -0.17 22.17 0.58
C PHE A 27 -1.61 21.98 1.08
N LEU A 28 -2.38 21.20 0.32
CA LEU A 28 -3.70 20.78 0.77
C LEU A 28 -3.47 19.78 1.92
N PRO A 29 -4.07 19.98 3.11
CA PRO A 29 -3.91 19.05 4.20
C PRO A 29 -4.56 17.70 3.87
N ASP A 30 -3.97 16.62 4.37
CA ASP A 30 -4.56 15.29 4.31
C ASP A 30 -5.83 15.22 5.16
N PRO A 31 -6.82 14.38 4.80
CA PRO A 31 -8.01 14.18 5.61
C PRO A 31 -7.66 13.61 6.98
N VAL A 32 -8.07 14.29 8.05
CA VAL A 32 -7.89 13.83 9.43
C VAL A 32 -9.25 13.47 10.01
N PRO A 33 -9.46 12.24 10.53
CA PRO A 33 -10.72 11.85 11.17
C PRO A 33 -11.09 12.79 12.31
N SER A 34 -12.39 13.05 12.48
CA SER A 34 -12.90 13.82 13.61
C SER A 34 -12.79 13.00 14.89
N ASN A 35 -12.45 13.68 16.00
CA ASN A 35 -12.37 13.05 17.31
C ASN A 35 -13.77 12.72 17.88
N SER A 36 -14.81 13.41 17.41
CA SER A 36 -16.19 13.28 17.93
C SER A 36 -17.10 12.38 17.10
N ASN A 37 -16.76 12.14 15.84
CA ASN A 37 -17.53 11.30 14.94
C ASN A 37 -16.57 10.58 13.98
N THR A 38 -16.52 9.26 14.08
CA THR A 38 -15.63 8.40 13.28
C THR A 38 -15.98 8.39 11.79
N ASP A 39 -17.20 8.76 11.41
CA ASP A 39 -17.66 8.77 10.02
C ASP A 39 -17.45 10.13 9.33
N CYS A 40 -16.76 11.07 9.99
CA CYS A 40 -16.55 12.42 9.49
C CYS A 40 -15.08 12.84 9.64
N TYR A 41 -14.61 13.71 8.74
CA TYR A 41 -13.32 14.36 8.86
C TYR A 41 -13.41 15.66 9.66
N LYS A 42 -12.28 16.11 10.20
CA LYS A 42 -12.13 17.45 10.75
C LYS A 42 -12.39 18.50 9.67
N LYS A 43 -12.87 19.67 10.10
CA LYS A 43 -13.13 20.80 9.20
C LYS A 43 -11.81 21.29 8.59
N PHE A 44 -11.86 21.73 7.33
CA PHE A 44 -10.67 22.19 6.61
C PHE A 44 -9.90 23.28 7.37
N GLU A 45 -10.59 24.25 7.96
CA GLU A 45 -9.97 25.37 8.67
C GLU A 45 -9.15 24.91 9.88
N THR A 46 -9.47 23.74 10.44
CA THR A 46 -8.79 23.20 11.62
C THR A 46 -7.53 22.40 11.28
N VAL A 47 -7.39 21.96 10.02
CA VAL A 47 -6.25 21.18 9.51
C VAL A 47 -5.41 21.96 8.51
N TYR A 48 -5.91 23.10 8.03
CA TYR A 48 -5.18 23.95 7.11
C TYR A 48 -3.95 24.56 7.81
N ARG A 49 -2.79 24.51 7.15
CA ARG A 49 -1.47 24.93 7.68
C ARG A 49 -0.96 24.13 8.88
N THR A 50 -1.53 22.95 9.15
CA THR A 50 -0.91 22.00 10.08
C THR A 50 -0.08 20.99 9.32
N ASP A 51 0.96 20.46 9.94
CA ASP A 51 1.72 19.34 9.38
C ASP A 51 0.79 18.15 9.10
N THR A 52 1.02 17.50 7.96
CA THR A 52 0.27 16.32 7.53
C THR A 52 1.07 15.07 7.80
N THR A 53 0.37 13.97 8.10
CA THR A 53 0.99 12.67 8.33
C THR A 53 0.13 11.59 7.66
N GLU A 54 0.77 10.55 7.12
CA GLU A 54 0.05 9.44 6.48
C GLU A 54 -0.60 8.45 7.47
N GLN A 55 -0.62 8.75 8.77
CA GLN A 55 -1.06 7.81 9.82
C GLN A 55 -2.53 7.37 9.67
N PHE A 56 -3.36 8.15 8.98
CA PHE A 56 -4.77 7.84 8.70
C PHE A 56 -5.00 7.22 7.33
N ARG A 57 -3.93 6.92 6.58
CA ARG A 57 -4.01 6.23 5.29
C ARG A 57 -4.49 4.80 5.53
N SER A 58 -5.68 4.44 5.05
CA SER A 58 -6.30 3.13 5.33
C SER A 58 -5.41 1.93 5.01
N THR A 59 -4.61 2.02 3.96
CA THR A 59 -3.65 0.95 3.58
C THR A 59 -2.46 0.85 4.53
N LEU A 60 -2.01 1.98 5.11
CA LEU A 60 -0.99 1.96 6.16
C LEU A 60 -1.57 1.38 7.45
N MET A 61 -2.77 1.82 7.84
CA MET A 61 -3.48 1.28 9.00
C MET A 61 -3.70 -0.24 8.86
N ALA A 62 -4.22 -0.69 7.71
CA ALA A 62 -4.40 -2.11 7.44
C ALA A 62 -3.07 -2.89 7.45
N ALA A 63 -1.97 -2.32 6.94
CA ALA A 63 -0.65 -2.95 6.99
C ALA A 63 -0.03 -3.02 8.40
N MET A 64 -0.44 -2.11 9.30
CA MET A 64 -0.06 -2.11 10.71
C MET A 64 -0.94 -3.06 11.54
N GLU A 65 -2.23 -3.13 11.24
CA GLU A 65 -3.19 -4.05 11.87
C GLU A 65 -3.04 -5.49 11.36
N SER A 66 -2.53 -5.69 10.14
CA SER A 66 -2.26 -7.01 9.60
C SER A 66 -1.14 -7.68 10.39
N THR A 67 -1.51 -8.56 11.32
CA THR A 67 -0.66 -9.65 11.83
C THR A 67 -0.38 -10.72 10.78
N GLU A 68 -1.02 -10.61 9.61
CA GLU A 68 -0.98 -11.53 8.47
C GLU A 68 0.29 -11.47 7.62
N ARG A 69 1.36 -10.81 8.08
CA ARG A 69 2.67 -11.11 7.50
C ARG A 69 3.04 -12.50 7.97
N ALA A 70 2.84 -13.49 7.09
CA ALA A 70 3.45 -14.81 7.23
C ALA A 70 4.89 -14.61 7.75
N PRO A 71 5.33 -15.34 8.78
CA PRO A 71 6.61 -15.10 9.43
C PRO A 71 7.70 -14.96 8.37
N ALA A 72 8.55 -13.94 8.46
CA ALA A 72 9.58 -13.67 7.45
C ALA A 72 10.47 -14.90 7.16
N ALA A 73 10.60 -15.81 8.13
CA ALA A 73 11.28 -17.09 7.98
C ALA A 73 10.66 -18.04 6.93
N VAL A 74 9.34 -17.96 6.72
CA VAL A 74 8.59 -18.79 5.77
C VAL A 74 8.68 -18.24 4.34
N LEU A 75 8.77 -16.93 4.16
CA LEU A 75 8.80 -16.27 2.86
C LEU A 75 10.21 -16.25 2.24
N THR A 76 10.83 -17.43 2.14
CA THR A 76 12.18 -17.61 1.56
C THR A 76 12.12 -18.57 0.37
N ASN A 77 13.04 -18.42 -0.58
CA ASN A 77 13.08 -19.25 -1.80
C ASN A 77 13.18 -20.76 -1.49
N THR A 78 13.80 -21.15 -0.38
CA THR A 78 13.92 -22.56 0.04
C THR A 78 12.60 -23.15 0.57
N LYS A 79 11.63 -22.30 0.85
CA LYS A 79 10.30 -22.66 1.39
C LYS A 79 9.18 -22.54 0.36
N VAL A 80 9.48 -22.13 -0.87
CA VAL A 80 8.55 -22.23 -2.00
C VAL A 80 8.28 -23.71 -2.28
N ARG A 81 7.00 -24.06 -2.45
CA ARG A 81 6.54 -25.41 -2.78
C ARG A 81 5.88 -25.51 -4.12
N ASP A 82 5.21 -24.43 -4.53
CA ASP A 82 4.56 -24.35 -5.81
C ASP A 82 4.39 -22.90 -6.28
N ILE A 83 4.02 -22.73 -7.54
CA ILE A 83 3.72 -21.44 -8.16
C ILE A 83 2.37 -21.56 -8.86
N ILE A 84 1.41 -20.73 -8.45
CA ILE A 84 0.07 -20.67 -9.03
C ILE A 84 -0.14 -19.37 -9.79
N GLN A 85 -0.94 -19.39 -10.85
CA GLN A 85 -1.31 -18.18 -11.58
C GLN A 85 -2.69 -17.69 -11.13
N CYS A 86 -2.80 -16.43 -10.73
CA CYS A 86 -4.08 -15.83 -10.39
C CYS A 86 -4.96 -15.68 -11.64
N PHE A 87 -6.15 -16.30 -11.66
CA PHE A 87 -7.05 -16.22 -12.82
C PHE A 87 -7.58 -14.80 -13.10
N GLN A 88 -7.70 -13.95 -12.07
CA GLN A 88 -8.24 -12.59 -12.22
C GLN A 88 -7.21 -11.60 -12.79
N CYS A 89 -5.96 -11.66 -12.31
CA CYS A 89 -4.93 -10.68 -12.67
C CYS A 89 -3.77 -11.24 -13.49
N GLY A 90 -3.73 -12.55 -13.73
CA GLY A 90 -2.69 -13.24 -14.51
C GLY A 90 -1.31 -13.30 -13.87
N LYS A 91 -1.14 -12.77 -12.64
CA LYS A 91 0.15 -12.74 -11.94
C LYS A 91 0.43 -14.09 -11.26
N PHE A 92 1.68 -14.53 -11.34
CA PHE A 92 2.17 -15.71 -10.62
C PHE A 92 2.36 -15.40 -9.13
N GLN A 93 1.97 -16.33 -8.27
CA GLN A 93 2.13 -16.27 -6.82
C GLN A 93 2.83 -17.54 -6.32
N CYS A 94 3.79 -17.36 -5.41
CA CYS A 94 4.47 -18.47 -4.77
C CYS A 94 3.67 -18.97 -3.56
N LEU A 95 3.53 -20.29 -3.45
CA LEU A 95 3.00 -20.95 -2.26
C LEU A 95 4.15 -21.40 -1.37
N TYR A 96 4.10 -20.99 -0.10
CA TYR A 96 5.15 -21.26 0.87
C TYR A 96 4.69 -22.28 1.92
N SER A 97 5.59 -23.18 2.32
CA SER A 97 5.36 -24.07 3.47
C SER A 97 6.66 -24.44 4.16
N GLU A 98 6.60 -24.51 5.48
CA GLU A 98 7.72 -25.00 6.31
C GLU A 98 8.16 -26.41 5.90
N LYS A 99 7.19 -27.26 5.55
CA LYS A 99 7.40 -28.65 5.18
C LYS A 99 7.35 -28.83 3.67
N ALA A 100 8.17 -29.75 3.16
CA ALA A 100 8.03 -30.21 1.78
C ALA A 100 6.77 -31.10 1.68
N LEU A 101 6.00 -30.93 0.61
CA LEU A 101 4.87 -31.83 0.32
C LEU A 101 5.40 -33.21 -0.09
N THR A 102 4.78 -34.26 0.43
CA THR A 102 5.01 -35.63 -0.07
C THR A 102 4.39 -35.79 -1.46
N VAL A 103 4.75 -36.87 -2.17
CA VAL A 103 4.20 -37.15 -3.52
C VAL A 103 2.68 -37.23 -3.51
N ILE A 104 2.09 -37.83 -2.46
CA ILE A 104 0.64 -37.94 -2.30
C ILE A 104 0.01 -36.55 -2.10
N GLN A 105 0.61 -35.73 -1.24
CA GLN A 105 0.11 -34.38 -0.96
C GLN A 105 0.20 -33.46 -2.19
N LYS A 106 1.26 -33.59 -2.99
CA LYS A 106 1.36 -32.86 -4.27
C LYS A 106 0.23 -33.26 -5.23
N SER A 107 -0.06 -34.56 -5.32
CA SER A 107 -1.13 -35.07 -6.18
C SER A 107 -2.51 -34.55 -5.74
N GLN A 108 -2.77 -34.55 -4.42
CA GLN A 108 -4.00 -33.99 -3.86
C GLN A 108 -4.10 -32.48 -4.06
N PHE A 109 -2.99 -31.76 -3.91
CA PHE A 109 -2.93 -30.32 -4.09
C PHE A 109 -3.26 -29.92 -5.54
N GLN A 110 -2.70 -30.64 -6.52
CA GLN A 110 -2.96 -30.38 -7.93
C GLN A 110 -4.45 -30.51 -8.29
N LEU A 111 -5.15 -31.50 -7.72
CA LEU A 111 -6.59 -31.68 -7.95
C LEU A 111 -7.44 -30.48 -7.51
N VAL A 112 -7.01 -29.75 -6.48
CA VAL A 112 -7.72 -28.57 -5.96
C VAL A 112 -7.42 -27.31 -6.79
N ILE A 113 -6.24 -27.25 -7.42
CA ILE A 113 -5.84 -26.11 -8.25
C ILE A 113 -6.42 -26.20 -9.67
N ASP A 114 -6.63 -27.41 -10.18
CA ASP A 114 -7.18 -27.67 -11.52
C ASP A 114 -8.73 -27.64 -11.58
N GLU A 115 -9.42 -27.44 -10.44
CA GLU A 115 -10.88 -27.27 -10.33
C GLU A 115 -11.29 -25.78 -10.43
#